data_AF-A0A9D8EB78-F1
#
_entry.id   AF-A0A9D8EB78-F1
#
_cell.length_a   1.000
_cell.length_b   1.000
_cell.length_c   1.000
_cell.angle_alpha   90.00
_cell.angle_beta   90.00
_cell.angle_gamma   90.00
#
_symmetry.space_group_name_H-M   'P 1'
#
loop_
_entity.id
_entity.type
_entity.pdbx_description
1 polymer ?
#
loop_
_entity_poly.entity_id
_entity_poly.type
_entity_poly.pdbx_seq_one_letter_code
_entity_poly.pdbx_strand_id
1 'polypeptide(L)' 'EAIGPVNQGVKKPFFDLSRGCSIDDIVNTTAIACLMAE' A
#
# COMPACT_ATOMS: atom_id res chain seq x y z
N GLU A 1 -5.27 -7.91 11.61
CA GLU A 1 -4.62 -8.29 10.34
C GLU A 1 -3.37 -7.44 10.17
N ALA A 2 -2.32 -7.98 9.58
CA ALA A 2 -1.13 -7.19 9.26
C ALA A 2 -1.36 -6.56 7.88
N ILE A 3 -1.51 -5.24 7.82
CA ILE A 3 -1.50 -4.52 6.54
C ILE A 3 -0.03 -4.42 6.10
N GLY A 4 0.21 -4.72 4.81
CA GLY A 4 1.52 -5.00 4.22
C GLY A 4 2.62 -3.94 4.45
N PRO A 5 3.82 -4.16 3.89
CA PRO A 5 4.96 -3.28 4.13
C PRO A 5 4.68 -1.87 3.59
N VAL A 6 4.75 -0.88 4.47
CA VAL A 6 4.56 0.53 4.12
C VAL A 6 5.92 1.13 3.75
N ASN A 7 6.14 1.39 2.46
CA ASN A 7 7.34 2.08 1.98
C ASN A 7 7.28 3.58 2.32
N GLN A 8 8.39 4.15 2.78
CA GLN A 8 8.51 5.56 3.17
C GLN A 8 9.80 6.19 2.61
N GLY A 9 9.84 7.51 2.51
CA GLY A 9 11.04 8.26 2.07
C GLY A 9 11.23 8.39 0.56
N VAL A 10 10.25 7.96 -0.25
CA VAL A 10 10.23 8.11 -1.71
C VAL A 10 9.51 9.39 -2.14
N LYS A 11 9.84 9.93 -3.32
CA LYS A 11 9.25 11.18 -3.86
C LYS A 11 7.74 11.09 -4.12
N LYS A 12 7.25 9.89 -4.46
CA LYS A 12 5.83 9.60 -4.66
C LYS A 12 5.50 8.28 -3.98
N PRO A 13 4.29 8.12 -3.42
CA PRO A 13 3.89 6.87 -2.79
C PRO A 13 4.01 5.70 -3.77
N PHE A 14 4.62 4.62 -3.30
CA PHE A 14 4.82 3.40 -4.06
C PHE A 14 4.77 2.22 -3.09
N PHE A 15 3.87 1.28 -3.33
CA PHE A 15 3.72 0.09 -2.51
C PHE A 15 3.77 -1.13 -3.40
N ASP A 16 4.42 -2.17 -2.91
CA ASP A 16 4.41 -3.48 -3.54
C ASP A 16 3.41 -4.38 -2.80
N LEU A 17 2.78 -5.28 -3.55
CA LEU A 17 1.84 -6.23 -3.00
C LEU A 17 2.43 -7.63 -3.03
N SER A 18 2.14 -8.40 -1.98
CA SER A 18 2.49 -9.82 -2.00
C SER A 18 1.74 -10.54 -3.11
N ARG A 19 2.42 -11.47 -3.80
CA ARG A 19 1.78 -12.33 -4.80
C ARG A 19 0.64 -13.12 -4.15
N GLY A 20 -0.52 -13.15 -4.80
CA GLY A 20 -1.71 -13.82 -4.29
C GLY A 20 -2.41 -13.09 -3.13
N CYS A 21 -2.12 -11.80 -2.91
CA CYS A 21 -2.85 -10.99 -1.94
C CYS A 21 -4.36 -10.94 -2.24
N SER A 22 -5.13 -10.65 -1.19
CA SER A 22 -6.58 -10.54 -1.30
C SER A 22 -7.00 -9.25 -2.00
N ILE A 23 -8.26 -9.18 -2.44
CA ILE A 23 -8.84 -7.93 -2.96
C ILE A 23 -8.80 -6.84 -1.88
N ASP A 24 -9.04 -7.23 -0.62
CA ASP A 24 -9.03 -6.29 0.50
C ASP A 24 -7.62 -5.70 0.73
N ASP A 25 -6.56 -6.49 0.56
CA ASP A 25 -5.17 -5.98 0.60
C ASP A 25 -4.93 -4.91 -0.47
N ILE A 26 -5.40 -5.14 -1.71
CA ILE A 26 -5.27 -4.18 -2.81
C ILE A 26 -5.97 -2.87 -2.46
N VAL A 27 -7.22 -2.95 -1.96
CA VAL A 27 -8.02 -1.76 -1.64
C VAL A 27 -7.38 -0.99 -0.48
N ASN A 28 -7.01 -1.68 0.59
CA ASN A 28 -6.42 -1.06 1.77
C ASN A 28 -5.07 -0.41 1.45
N THR A 29 -4.18 -1.07 0.71
CA THR A 29 -2.90 -0.49 0.30
C THR A 29 -3.09 0.69 -0.65
N THR A 30 -4.08 0.64 -1.56
CA THR A 30 -4.39 1.78 -2.44
C THR A 30 -4.88 2.99 -1.64
N ALA A 31 -5.76 2.78 -0.66
CA ALA A 31 -6.25 3.85 0.21
C ALA A 31 -5.08 4.52 0.97
N ILE A 32 -4.16 3.73 1.51
CA ILE A 32 -2.94 4.24 2.15
C ILE A 32 -2.09 5.03 1.15
N ALA A 33 -1.91 4.53 -0.07
CA ALA A 33 -1.14 5.22 -1.11
C ALA A 33 -1.72 6.59 -1.48
N CYS A 34 -3.05 6.69 -1.57
CA CYS A 34 -3.74 7.96 -1.81
C CYS A 34 -3.52 8.95 -0.65
N LEU A 35 -3.63 8.48 0.60
CA LEU A 35 -3.43 9.33 1.77
C LEU A 35 -1.98 9.82 1.92
N MET A 36 -1.00 9.00 1.56
CA MET A 36 0.41 9.39 1.59
C MET A 36 0.84 10.26 0.41
N ALA A 37 -0.03 10.45 -0.59
CA ALA A 37 0.24 11.31 -1.74
C ALA A 37 -0.05 12.80 -1.45
N GLU A 38 -0.75 13.09 -0.36
CA GLU A 38 -0.92 14.42 0.23
C GLU A 38 0.31 14.85 1.04
#